data_AF-A0A847X8P2-F1
#
_entry.id   AF-A0A847X8P2-F1
#
_cell.length_a   1.000
_cell.length_b   1.000
_cell.length_c   1.000
_cell.angle_alpha   90.00
_cell.angle_beta   90.00
_cell.angle_gamma   90.00
#
_symmetry.space_group_name_H-M   'P 1'
#
loop_
_entity.id
_entity.type
_entity.pdbx_description
1 polymer ?
#
loop_
_entity_poly.entity_id
_entity_poly.type
_entity_poly.pdbx_seq_one_letter_code
_entity_poly.pdbx_strand_id
1 'polypeptide(L)'
;MSQEEKFRRVVIVNGGLPSGPHIVFPFFRPISLYEIEDDYENLLEEIKESHPEDEFMDQMILFIDAFRDSLTEKSADPLVEYFLLNHGDNLDVNQIQDVFDALDDFIEQATDEDRLMH
;
A
#
# COMPACT_ATOMS: atom_id res chain seq x y z
N MET A 1 -21.35 -10.01 -3.00
CA MET A 1 -19.89 -10.21 -3.07
C MET A 1 -19.47 -10.81 -1.75
N SER A 2 -18.71 -11.91 -1.75
CA SER A 2 -18.16 -12.46 -0.51
C SER A 2 -17.11 -11.50 0.07
N GLN A 3 -16.83 -11.58 1.39
CA GLN A 3 -15.69 -10.85 1.98
C GLN A 3 -14.38 -11.18 1.24
N GLU A 4 -14.25 -12.41 0.75
CA GLU A 4 -13.14 -12.89 -0.08
C GLU A 4 -12.98 -12.16 -1.43
N GLU A 5 -14.09 -11.76 -2.06
CA GLU A 5 -14.05 -10.99 -3.33
C GLU A 5 -13.66 -9.52 -3.11
N LYS A 6 -13.86 -8.98 -1.90
CA LYS A 6 -13.51 -7.59 -1.59
C LYS A 6 -11.99 -7.35 -1.54
N PHE A 7 -11.24 -8.35 -1.08
CA PHE A 7 -9.79 -8.25 -0.86
C PHE A 7 -8.93 -8.38 -2.12
N ARG A 8 -9.45 -8.95 -3.20
CA ARG A 8 -8.61 -9.48 -4.29
C ARG A 8 -7.88 -8.44 -5.15
N ARG A 9 -8.04 -7.13 -4.94
CA ARG A 9 -7.45 -6.11 -5.83
C ARG A 9 -7.12 -4.82 -5.09
N VAL A 10 -6.00 -4.80 -4.37
CA VAL A 10 -5.28 -3.54 -4.12
C VAL A 10 -4.56 -3.19 -5.41
N VAL A 11 -4.79 -1.99 -5.94
CA VAL A 11 -4.13 -1.52 -7.16
C VAL A 11 -3.27 -0.32 -6.79
N ILE A 12 -1.95 -0.49 -6.86
CA ILE A 12 -1.01 0.62 -6.79
C ILE A 12 -0.94 1.22 -8.19
N VAL A 13 -1.39 2.46 -8.34
CA VAL A 13 -1.37 3.16 -9.63
C VAL A 13 -0.23 4.17 -9.59
N ASN A 14 0.87 3.83 -10.24
CA ASN A 14 1.91 4.78 -10.59
C ASN A 14 1.64 5.27 -12.02
N GLY A 15 0.97 6.41 -12.17
CA GLY A 15 0.54 6.85 -13.49
C GLY A 15 0.50 8.35 -13.62
N GLY A 16 1.61 8.97 -14.05
CA GLY A 16 1.68 10.24 -14.78
C GLY A 16 0.88 11.45 -14.25
N LEU A 17 0.38 11.39 -13.03
CA LEU A 17 -0.43 12.42 -12.41
C LEU A 17 0.51 13.37 -11.66
N PRO A 18 0.27 14.69 -11.72
CA PRO A 18 1.08 15.68 -11.01
C PRO A 18 1.03 15.50 -9.48
N SER A 19 0.09 14.70 -8.97
CA SER A 19 -0.07 14.37 -7.55
C SER A 19 0.71 13.13 -7.11
N GLY A 20 1.56 12.54 -7.97
CA GLY A 20 2.40 11.41 -7.60
C GLY A 20 1.66 10.06 -7.51
N PRO A 21 2.28 9.05 -6.88
CA PRO A 21 1.70 7.71 -6.75
C PRO A 21 0.46 7.65 -5.85
N HIS A 22 -0.50 6.79 -6.19
CA HIS A 22 -1.71 6.57 -5.40
C HIS A 22 -1.97 5.08 -5.16
N ILE A 23 -2.49 4.77 -3.98
CA ILE A 23 -2.97 3.45 -3.60
C ILE A 23 -4.50 3.44 -3.73
N VAL A 24 -5.02 2.49 -4.50
CA VAL A 24 -6.46 2.37 -4.77
C VAL A 24 -7.01 1.10 -4.14
N PHE A 25 -7.96 1.28 -3.22
CA PHE A 25 -8.76 0.22 -2.65
C PHE A 25 -10.19 0.27 -3.19
N PRO A 26 -10.84 -0.87 -3.47
CA PRO A 26 -12.17 -0.90 -4.07
C PRO A 26 -13.31 -0.39 -3.15
N PHE A 27 -13.08 -0.28 -1.84
CA PHE A 27 -14.07 0.16 -0.84
C PHE A 27 -13.63 1.40 -0.06
N PHE A 28 -12.62 2.10 -0.54
CA PHE A 28 -12.13 3.32 0.06
C PHE A 28 -11.77 4.34 -1.01
N ARG A 29 -11.59 5.61 -0.65
CA ARG A 29 -11.08 6.60 -1.60
C ARG A 29 -9.62 6.25 -1.98
N PRO A 30 -9.13 6.72 -3.14
CA PRO A 30 -7.69 6.70 -3.41
C PRO A 30 -6.92 7.42 -2.31
N ILE A 31 -5.80 6.82 -1.90
CA ILE A 31 -4.86 7.36 -0.91
C ILE A 31 -3.63 7.83 -1.66
N SER A 32 -3.31 9.11 -1.55
CA SER A 32 -2.07 9.69 -2.09
C SER A 32 -0.89 9.27 -1.21
N LEU A 33 0.25 9.05 -1.84
CA LEU A 33 1.49 8.75 -1.14
C LEU A 33 1.87 9.83 -0.11
N TYR A 34 1.63 11.10 -0.45
CA TYR A 34 1.90 12.22 0.46
C TYR A 34 1.05 12.16 1.73
N GLU A 35 -0.16 11.59 1.68
CA GLU A 35 -1.00 11.43 2.88
C GLU A 35 -0.41 10.38 3.83
N ILE A 36 0.28 9.37 3.30
CA ILE A 36 0.96 8.34 4.09
C ILE A 36 2.21 8.93 4.77
N GLU A 37 2.87 9.89 4.13
CA GLU A 37 4.07 10.56 4.65
C GLU A 37 3.71 11.67 5.67
N ASP A 38 2.78 12.56 5.31
CA ASP A 38 2.53 13.83 6.01
C ASP A 38 1.27 13.82 6.90
N ASP A 39 0.26 12.99 6.59
CA ASP A 39 -1.07 13.02 7.24
C ASP A 39 -1.52 11.65 7.77
N TYR A 40 -0.54 10.81 8.11
CA TYR A 40 -0.76 9.41 8.44
C TYR A 40 -1.76 9.17 9.59
N GLU A 41 -1.68 9.95 10.68
CA GLU A 41 -2.58 9.76 11.82
C GLU A 41 -4.05 10.01 11.45
N ASN A 42 -4.31 11.10 10.71
CA ASN A 42 -5.67 11.42 10.25
C ASN A 42 -6.16 10.39 9.22
N LEU A 43 -5.28 9.90 8.35
CA LEU A 43 -5.60 8.81 7.43
C LEU A 43 -6.03 7.53 8.17
N LEU A 44 -5.29 7.13 9.23
CA LEU A 44 -5.67 5.96 10.03
C LEU A 44 -7.02 6.14 10.73
N GLU A 45 -7.31 7.34 11.23
CA GLU A 45 -8.62 7.65 11.81
C GLU A 45 -9.74 7.56 10.76
N GLU A 46 -9.55 8.16 9.58
CA GLU A 46 -10.54 8.10 8.48
C GLU A 46 -10.86 6.67 8.08
N ILE A 47 -9.83 5.82 7.97
CA ILE A 47 -9.98 4.40 7.65
C ILE A 47 -10.86 3.70 8.69
N LYS A 48 -10.54 3.86 9.98
CA LYS A 48 -11.27 3.25 11.10
C LYS A 48 -12.72 3.72 11.16
N GLU A 49 -12.96 5.00 10.91
CA GLU A 49 -14.31 5.57 10.97
C GLU A 49 -15.19 5.19 9.76
N SER A 50 -14.59 4.85 8.62
CA SER A 50 -15.36 4.53 7.40
C SER A 50 -16.25 3.30 7.57
N HIS A 51 -15.71 2.21 8.12
CA HIS A 51 -16.38 0.93 8.32
C HIS A 51 -15.81 0.17 9.53
N PRO A 52 -16.12 0.61 10.77
CA PRO A 52 -15.46 0.15 12.01
C PRO A 52 -15.69 -1.33 12.38
N GLU A 53 -16.64 -2.01 11.73
CA GLU A 53 -16.90 -3.45 11.94
C GLU A 53 -16.36 -4.33 10.79
N ASP A 54 -15.72 -3.74 9.78
CA ASP A 54 -15.20 -4.50 8.64
C ASP A 54 -13.73 -4.87 8.87
N GLU A 55 -13.43 -6.17 8.98
CA GLU A 55 -12.07 -6.73 9.07
C GLU A 55 -11.17 -6.27 7.90
N PHE A 56 -11.77 -5.83 6.79
CA PHE A 56 -11.06 -5.19 5.70
C PHE A 56 -10.36 -3.89 6.11
N MET A 57 -10.94 -3.11 7.02
CA MET A 57 -10.32 -1.87 7.50
C MET A 57 -9.06 -2.14 8.31
N ASP A 58 -9.08 -3.16 9.18
CA ASP A 58 -7.91 -3.59 9.93
C ASP A 58 -6.77 -4.03 9.00
N GLN A 59 -7.10 -4.78 7.94
CA GLN A 59 -6.12 -5.19 6.95
C GLN A 59 -5.59 -4.03 6.10
N MET A 60 -6.44 -3.05 5.77
CA MET A 60 -6.01 -1.84 5.08
C MET A 60 -5.06 -1.02 5.96
N ILE A 61 -5.32 -0.92 7.26
CA ILE A 61 -4.40 -0.28 8.22
C ILE A 61 -3.06 -1.00 8.23
N LEU A 62 -3.05 -2.33 8.40
CA LEU A 62 -1.80 -3.11 8.40
C LEU A 62 -1.01 -2.96 7.10
N PHE A 63 -1.69 -2.89 5.96
CA PHE A 63 -1.04 -2.63 4.68
C PHE A 63 -0.45 -1.21 4.63
N ILE A 64 -1.20 -0.18 5.04
CA ILE A 64 -0.73 1.22 5.05
C ILE A 64 0.45 1.41 6.01
N ASP A 65 0.44 0.71 7.15
CA ASP A 65 1.55 0.67 8.12
C ASP A 65 2.82 0.09 7.46
N ALA A 66 2.71 -1.11 6.87
CA ALA A 66 3.82 -1.74 6.16
C ALA A 66 4.33 -0.88 4.99
N PHE A 67 3.42 -0.20 4.30
CA PHE A 67 3.77 0.72 3.21
C PHE A 67 4.57 1.92 3.73
N ARG A 68 4.13 2.54 4.83
CA ARG A 68 4.84 3.65 5.47
C ARG A 68 6.22 3.25 5.97
N ASP A 69 6.32 2.07 6.58
CA ASP A 69 7.60 1.52 7.02
C ASP A 69 8.54 1.32 5.83
N SER A 70 8.03 0.80 4.71
CA SER A 70 8.80 0.62 3.48
C SER A 70 9.37 1.94 2.93
N LEU A 71 8.58 3.02 2.97
CA LEU A 71 9.06 4.36 2.57
C LEU A 71 10.12 4.91 3.53
N THR A 72 9.91 4.70 4.83
CA THR A 72 10.82 5.19 5.88
C THR A 72 12.16 4.48 5.83
N GLU A 73 12.13 3.17 5.62
CA GLU A 73 13.32 2.31 5.54
C GLU A 73 13.96 2.30 4.15
N LYS A 74 13.26 2.86 3.14
CA LYS A 74 13.66 2.82 1.72
C LYS A 74 13.93 1.38 1.24
N SER A 75 13.06 0.46 1.64
CA SER A 75 13.12 -0.96 1.32
C SER A 75 11.72 -1.50 1.16
N ALA A 76 11.50 -2.40 0.19
CA ALA A 76 10.23 -3.11 0.09
C ALA A 76 10.01 -4.19 1.17
N ASP A 77 11.03 -4.48 2.01
CA ASP A 77 10.98 -5.56 3.01
C ASP A 77 9.73 -5.53 3.92
N PRO A 78 9.28 -4.39 4.48
CA PRO A 78 8.10 -4.39 5.34
C PRO A 78 6.81 -4.78 4.58
N LEU A 79 6.66 -4.36 3.32
CA LEU A 79 5.54 -4.79 2.46
C LEU A 79 5.64 -6.28 2.12
N VAL A 80 6.84 -6.77 1.81
CA VAL A 80 7.11 -8.19 1.57
C VAL A 80 6.70 -9.03 2.78
N GLU A 81 7.10 -8.63 3.98
CA GLU A 81 6.73 -9.31 5.23
C GLU A 81 5.21 -9.30 5.43
N TYR A 82 4.54 -8.17 5.20
CA TYR A 82 3.09 -8.09 5.25
C TYR A 82 2.41 -9.11 4.32
N PHE A 83 2.87 -9.22 3.06
CA PHE A 83 2.30 -10.17 2.10
C PHE A 83 2.57 -11.62 2.49
N LEU A 84 3.78 -11.93 2.97
CA LEU A 84 4.12 -13.29 3.43
C LEU A 84 3.28 -13.72 4.63
N LEU A 85 3.05 -12.82 5.59
CA LEU A 85 2.29 -13.11 6.82
C LEU A 85 0.78 -13.23 6.56
N ASN A 86 0.22 -12.44 5.64
CA ASN A 86 -1.23 -12.39 5.40
C ASN A 86 -1.69 -13.23 4.20
N HIS A 87 -0.79 -13.57 3.26
CA HIS A 87 -1.15 -14.24 2.00
C HIS A 87 -0.19 -15.37 1.57
N GLY A 88 0.79 -15.74 2.41
CA GLY A 88 1.87 -16.69 2.08
C GLY A 88 1.43 -18.07 1.58
N ASP A 89 0.23 -18.53 1.93
CA ASP A 89 -0.27 -19.85 1.50
C ASP A 89 -0.74 -19.91 0.04
N ASN A 90 -0.93 -18.75 -0.63
CA ASN A 90 -1.56 -18.68 -1.96
C ASN A 90 -0.67 -18.09 -3.07
N LEU A 91 0.61 -17.85 -2.80
CA LEU A 91 1.49 -17.13 -3.73
C LEU A 91 2.56 -18.06 -4.33
N ASP A 92 2.65 -18.11 -5.67
CA ASP A 92 3.73 -18.81 -6.38
C ASP A 92 5.03 -18.00 -6.21
N VAL A 93 6.07 -18.66 -5.67
CA VAL A 93 7.38 -18.04 -5.35
C VAL A 93 7.97 -17.27 -6.53
N ASN A 94 7.71 -17.70 -7.77
CA ASN A 94 8.22 -16.99 -8.95
C ASN A 94 7.42 -15.72 -9.27
N GLN A 95 6.10 -15.72 -9.01
CA GLN A 95 5.26 -14.52 -9.17
C GLN A 95 5.51 -13.50 -8.07
N ILE A 96 5.92 -13.96 -6.90
CA ILE A 96 6.27 -13.12 -5.77
C ILE A 96 7.51 -12.27 -6.07
N GLN A 97 8.56 -12.86 -6.67
CA GLN A 97 9.78 -12.12 -7.02
C GLN A 97 9.50 -10.95 -7.95
N ASP A 98 8.74 -11.17 -9.03
CA ASP A 98 8.38 -10.10 -9.97
C ASP A 98 7.59 -8.97 -9.29
N VAL A 99 6.74 -9.30 -8.30
CA VAL A 99 5.99 -8.33 -7.51
C VAL A 99 6.91 -7.57 -6.55
N PHE A 100 7.86 -8.26 -5.93
CA PHE A 100 8.80 -7.67 -4.98
C PHE A 100 9.78 -6.73 -5.68
N ASP A 101 10.34 -7.14 -6.82
CA ASP A 101 11.20 -6.28 -7.64
C ASP A 101 10.45 -5.03 -8.09
N ALA A 102 9.18 -5.17 -8.50
CA ALA A 102 8.35 -4.03 -8.88
C ALA A 102 8.00 -3.10 -7.69
N LEU A 103 7.86 -3.64 -6.47
CA LEU A 103 7.67 -2.85 -5.26
C LEU A 103 8.94 -2.12 -4.86
N ASP A 104 10.11 -2.75 -5.00
CA ASP A 104 11.40 -2.14 -4.68
C ASP A 104 11.71 -1.00 -5.65
N ASP A 105 11.55 -1.22 -6.96
CA ASP A 105 11.63 -0.18 -7.99
C ASP A 105 10.67 0.99 -7.70
N PHE A 106 9.48 0.67 -7.19
CA PHE A 106 8.49 1.68 -6.81
C PHE A 106 8.93 2.50 -5.59
N ILE A 107 9.41 1.84 -4.52
CA ILE A 107 9.85 2.51 -3.30
C ILE A 107 11.09 3.36 -3.58
N GLU A 108 12.00 2.88 -4.43
CA GLU A 108 13.17 3.65 -4.88
C GLU A 108 12.71 4.92 -5.62
N GLN A 109 11.82 4.80 -6.61
CA GLN A 109 11.27 5.97 -7.32
C GLN A 109 10.47 6.91 -6.42
N ALA A 110 9.73 6.35 -5.45
CA ALA A 110 8.93 7.12 -4.51
C ALA A 110 9.82 7.93 -3.55
N THR A 111 10.96 7.39 -3.15
CA THR A 111 11.85 8.00 -2.15
C THR A 111 13.04 8.75 -2.74
N ASP A 112 13.13 8.83 -4.07
CA ASP A 112 14.13 9.62 -4.79
C ASP A 112 13.97 11.12 -4.47
N GLU A 113 15.04 11.73 -3.93
CA GLU A 113 15.08 13.13 -3.49
C GLU A 113 14.87 14.12 -4.65
N ASP A 114 15.14 13.71 -5.90
CA ASP A 114 14.86 14.52 -7.09
C ASP A 114 13.36 14.59 -7.43
N ARG A 115 12.50 13.76 -6.81
CA ARG A 115 11.03 13.81 -6.96
C ARG A 115 10.43 15.11 -6.42
N LEU A 116 11.06 15.75 -5.44
CA LEU A 116 10.57 17.01 -4.83
C LEU A 116 10.84 18.26 -5.69
N MET A 117 11.60 18.15 -6.79
CA MET A 117 11.96 19.27 -7.66
C MET A 117 11.04 19.47 -8.89
N HIS A 118 9.92 18.74 -8.98
CA HIS A 118 8.93 18.88 -10.05
C HIS A 118 7.51 19.14 -9.57
#